data_AF-A0A7C7PUG4-F1
#
_entry.id   AF-A0A7C7PUG4-F1
#
_cell.length_a   1.000
_cell.length_b   1.000
_cell.length_c   1.000
_cell.angle_alpha   90.00
_cell.angle_beta   90.00
_cell.angle_gamma   90.00
#
_symmetry.space_group_name_H-M   'P 1'
#
loop_
_entity.id
_entity.type
_entity.pdbx_description
1 polymer ?
#
loop_
_entity_poly.entity_id
_entity_poly.type
_entity_poly.pdbx_seq_one_letter_code
_entity_poly.pdbx_strand_id
1 'polypeptide(L)'
;MVYNLDWLKEKGFFKKVIPLEDVEGALVDEKNMLAYVEVSSNEEVERIKRRLMSLKVKYIWFFFPSTGKVKVFRRIGEIKWFYYSPKMRKDYRKSREDKLKRFSPDNMNILFDIRDVVEKFYWELWEHRIVMAKSIEELKEDRDKLIVVQRLIDRLIFFYFLAQLKLIKVRSEGMEWVLDRRNTREFFQWICDQLSEEELQEFLNRIFFDVLGKVNEEGFVSEEFEIGGERFSILSPCLNGGLFVEEEVEGISERDIRISGIKKLILDVLNNYNWIIGEELPEEEDVVGDLTPEIIGHIYEKFVVSLEQIGLGRIKLEDVHTVRRELRYGRKKIGAYYTPEEITNYISMNTIYPYIRDRLRERFKGDGEALLDNLFSKDSFSREELEIVKYLYFEVLRKLKICDNACGSGSFLIAVGDILLRLYSRVLKILGENLSEDKDVKKVLEEMERSPTRNYYIVRQIIVNNLYGVDVMEGAVEIAKLRFWLWLISQVDPKRVEGKRIETLPNLDFNLMVGNSLIGFVDIEDVEFDFIGGQITLDSLFGDSKVEWLKDLAKKKREFKTLPSHEAVKLKESLNRELEKGREFLNEKFYSML
;
A
#
# COMPACT_ATOMS: atom_id res chain seq x y z
N MET A 1 30.16 -13.17 15.64
CA MET A 1 29.66 -12.63 16.92
C MET A 1 28.40 -13.38 17.28
N VAL A 2 28.15 -13.59 18.57
CA VAL A 2 26.91 -14.22 19.06
C VAL A 2 26.07 -13.11 19.68
N TYR A 3 24.83 -12.95 19.22
CA TYR A 3 23.94 -11.87 19.63
C TYR A 3 22.88 -12.37 20.63
N ASN A 4 23.36 -13.04 21.69
CA ASN A 4 22.57 -13.64 22.75
C ASN A 4 22.28 -12.62 23.89
N LEU A 5 21.72 -13.10 25.00
CA LEU A 5 21.43 -12.27 26.17
C LEU A 5 22.65 -11.50 26.70
N ASP A 6 23.83 -12.12 26.74
CA ASP A 6 25.03 -11.47 27.28
C ASP A 6 25.48 -10.30 26.41
N TRP A 7 25.37 -10.43 25.08
CA TRP A 7 25.58 -9.32 24.16
C TRP A 7 24.60 -8.16 24.42
N LEU A 8 23.33 -8.46 24.71
CA LEU A 8 22.34 -7.43 25.06
C LEU A 8 22.69 -6.73 26.39
N LYS A 9 23.18 -7.47 27.39
CA LYS A 9 23.64 -6.91 28.66
C LYS A 9 24.84 -5.97 28.45
N GLU A 10 25.80 -6.35 27.62
CA GLU A 10 26.94 -5.49 27.24
C GLU A 10 26.48 -4.19 26.55
N LYS A 11 25.39 -4.25 25.78
CA LYS A 11 24.74 -3.09 25.17
C LYS A 11 23.94 -2.22 26.15
N GLY A 12 23.84 -2.62 27.42
CA GLY A 12 23.16 -1.86 28.48
C GLY A 12 21.69 -2.21 28.69
N PHE A 13 21.19 -3.28 28.06
CA PHE A 13 19.87 -3.84 28.33
C PHE A 13 19.90 -4.81 29.52
N PHE A 14 18.72 -5.22 30.01
CA PHE A 14 18.54 -6.25 31.03
C PHE A 14 19.32 -6.00 32.33
N LYS A 15 19.48 -4.73 32.72
CA LYS A 15 20.09 -4.35 34.02
C LYS A 15 19.32 -4.94 35.21
N LYS A 16 18.00 -5.04 35.07
CA LYS A 16 17.11 -5.81 35.94
C LYS A 16 16.41 -6.86 35.06
N VAL A 17 16.62 -8.13 35.37
CA VAL A 17 16.03 -9.24 34.64
C VAL A 17 14.78 -9.69 35.37
N ILE A 18 13.64 -9.71 34.68
CA ILE A 18 12.38 -10.19 35.23
C ILE A 18 11.99 -11.43 34.42
N PRO A 19 11.99 -12.63 35.03
CA PRO A 19 11.46 -13.83 34.40
C PRO A 19 9.96 -13.69 34.15
N LEU A 20 9.49 -14.26 33.04
CA LEU A 20 8.08 -14.24 32.69
C LEU A 20 7.43 -15.57 33.06
N GLU A 21 6.56 -15.55 34.07
CA GLU A 21 5.94 -16.77 34.61
C GLU A 21 5.13 -17.54 33.54
N ASP A 22 4.49 -16.83 32.60
CA ASP A 22 3.64 -17.43 31.55
C ASP A 22 4.41 -17.97 30.32
N VAL A 23 5.70 -17.67 30.21
CA VAL A 23 6.54 -18.07 29.07
C VAL A 23 7.90 -18.53 29.58
N GLU A 24 8.08 -19.85 29.68
CA GLU A 24 9.31 -20.47 30.12
C GLU A 24 10.53 -19.97 29.33
N GLY A 25 11.60 -19.57 30.04
CA GLY A 25 12.82 -19.05 29.45
C GLY A 25 12.75 -17.61 28.91
N ALA A 26 11.58 -16.97 28.93
CA ALA A 26 11.45 -15.57 28.53
C ALA A 26 11.86 -14.62 29.66
N LEU A 27 12.62 -13.60 29.28
CA LEU A 27 13.09 -12.54 30.17
C LEU A 27 12.60 -11.20 29.65
N VAL A 28 12.22 -10.28 30.55
CA VAL A 28 11.81 -8.92 30.18
C VAL A 28 12.66 -7.87 30.87
N ASP A 29 13.08 -6.90 30.07
CA ASP A 29 13.58 -5.60 30.49
C ASP A 29 12.42 -4.58 30.41
N GLU A 30 11.76 -4.34 31.54
CA GLU A 30 10.61 -3.43 31.63
C GLU A 30 10.96 -2.00 31.22
N LYS A 31 12.18 -1.54 31.53
CA LYS A 31 12.61 -0.18 31.23
C LYS A 31 12.63 0.06 29.73
N ASN A 32 13.16 -0.90 28.98
CA ASN A 32 13.27 -0.82 27.52
C ASN A 32 12.10 -1.49 26.79
N MET A 33 11.14 -2.05 27.54
CA MET A 33 10.01 -2.84 27.02
C MET A 33 10.47 -3.92 26.02
N LEU A 34 11.58 -4.59 26.33
CA LEU A 34 12.24 -5.59 25.48
C LEU A 34 12.13 -6.96 26.14
N ALA A 35 11.55 -7.93 25.44
CA ALA A 35 11.61 -9.33 25.81
C ALA A 35 12.78 -10.04 25.10
N TYR A 36 13.40 -11.01 25.77
CA TYR A 36 14.39 -11.93 25.20
C TYR A 36 13.93 -13.36 25.39
N VAL A 37 14.03 -14.17 24.33
CA VAL A 37 13.66 -15.58 24.34
C VAL A 37 14.59 -16.38 23.44
N GLU A 38 15.04 -17.53 23.91
CA GLU A 38 15.75 -18.51 23.09
C GLU A 38 14.76 -19.46 22.43
N VAL A 39 14.94 -19.71 21.14
CA VAL A 39 14.02 -20.50 20.33
C VAL A 39 14.76 -21.46 19.42
N SER A 40 14.08 -22.53 19.03
CA SER A 40 14.61 -23.59 18.19
C SER A 40 14.06 -23.55 16.76
N SER A 41 12.88 -22.95 16.55
CA SER A 41 12.19 -22.94 15.25
C SER A 41 11.35 -21.67 15.02
N ASN A 42 10.92 -21.44 13.78
CA ASN A 42 10.03 -20.32 13.44
C ASN A 42 8.61 -20.53 13.99
N GLU A 43 8.13 -21.77 14.10
CA GLU A 43 6.84 -22.07 14.72
C GLU A 43 6.82 -21.67 16.20
N GLU A 44 7.95 -21.87 16.88
CA GLU A 44 8.12 -21.44 18.26
C GLU A 44 8.10 -19.91 18.39
N VAL A 45 8.74 -19.19 17.48
CA VAL A 45 8.68 -17.72 17.40
C VAL A 45 7.22 -17.24 17.32
N GLU A 46 6.42 -17.77 16.40
CA GLU A 46 5.02 -17.36 16.25
C GLU A 46 4.14 -17.70 17.45
N ARG A 47 4.37 -18.85 18.09
CA ARG A 47 3.67 -19.25 19.32
C ARG A 47 3.97 -18.28 20.46
N ILE A 48 5.25 -17.95 20.67
CA ILE A 48 5.69 -17.10 21.78
C ILE A 48 5.31 -15.63 21.52
N LYS A 49 5.47 -15.14 20.28
CA LYS A 49 5.00 -13.82 19.84
C LYS A 49 3.55 -13.60 20.27
N ARG A 50 2.64 -14.52 19.91
CA ARG A 50 1.22 -14.43 20.27
C ARG A 50 0.96 -14.33 21.78
N ARG A 51 1.73 -15.04 22.61
CA ARG A 51 1.61 -14.97 24.08
C ARG A 51 2.11 -13.65 24.63
N LEU A 52 3.26 -13.17 24.16
CA LEU A 52 3.86 -11.92 24.64
C LEU A 52 3.12 -10.67 24.17
N MET A 53 2.25 -10.77 23.17
CA MET A 53 1.44 -9.65 22.67
C MET A 53 0.41 -9.13 23.67
N SER A 54 0.00 -9.92 24.67
CA SER A 54 -0.87 -9.47 25.76
C SER A 54 -0.14 -8.58 26.78
N LEU A 55 1.19 -8.59 26.78
CA LEU A 55 2.02 -7.90 27.77
C LEU A 55 2.44 -6.52 27.28
N LYS A 56 2.97 -5.71 28.21
CA LYS A 56 3.52 -4.37 27.92
C LYS A 56 4.93 -4.44 27.34
N VAL A 57 5.08 -5.20 26.25
CA VAL A 57 6.32 -5.38 25.51
C VAL A 57 6.22 -4.66 24.16
N LYS A 58 7.25 -3.87 23.82
CA LYS A 58 7.35 -3.17 22.54
C LYS A 58 8.17 -3.99 21.53
N TYR A 59 9.22 -4.66 22.00
CA TYR A 59 10.12 -5.45 21.16
C TYR A 59 10.32 -6.87 21.72
N ILE A 60 10.42 -7.86 20.85
CA ILE A 60 10.73 -9.24 21.25
C ILE A 60 11.96 -9.72 20.49
N TRP A 61 13.01 -10.08 21.22
CA TRP A 61 14.26 -10.61 20.73
C TRP A 61 14.26 -12.13 20.79
N PHE A 62 14.20 -12.77 19.62
CA PHE A 62 14.30 -14.20 19.46
C PHE A 62 15.71 -14.57 19.03
N PHE A 63 16.41 -15.34 19.85
CA PHE A 63 17.74 -15.85 19.55
C PHE A 63 17.69 -17.35 19.28
N PHE A 64 18.38 -17.83 18.24
CA PHE A 64 18.44 -19.24 17.88
C PHE A 64 19.84 -19.80 18.21
N PRO A 65 20.04 -20.45 19.38
CA PRO A 65 21.38 -20.83 19.84
C PRO A 65 22.13 -21.76 18.88
N SER A 66 21.41 -22.68 18.22
CA SER A 66 21.99 -23.67 17.30
C SER A 66 22.54 -23.08 16.00
N THR A 67 22.03 -21.91 15.59
CA THR A 67 22.36 -21.30 14.28
C THR A 67 22.95 -19.91 14.39
N GLY A 68 22.89 -19.28 15.58
CA GLY A 68 23.28 -17.90 15.80
C GLY A 68 22.36 -16.88 15.12
N LYS A 69 21.16 -17.30 14.67
CA LYS A 69 20.18 -16.40 14.06
C LYS A 69 19.54 -15.51 15.11
N VAL A 70 19.15 -14.32 14.69
CA VAL A 70 18.38 -13.38 15.49
C VAL A 70 17.17 -12.93 14.70
N LYS A 71 16.01 -12.94 15.34
CA LYS A 71 14.79 -12.30 14.85
C LYS A 71 14.29 -11.33 15.90
N VAL A 72 14.05 -10.08 15.52
CA VAL A 72 13.51 -9.07 16.42
C VAL A 72 12.18 -8.59 15.88
N PHE A 73 11.13 -8.78 16.67
CA PHE A 73 9.79 -8.27 16.39
C PHE A 73 9.61 -6.90 17.04
N ARG A 74 8.94 -5.95 16.35
CA ARG A 74 8.39 -4.75 16.97
C ARG A 74 6.87 -4.71 16.85
N ARG A 75 6.20 -4.40 17.95
CA ARG A 75 4.73 -4.36 18.03
C ARG A 75 4.14 -3.17 17.28
N ILE A 76 4.77 -2.00 17.43
CA ILE A 76 4.38 -0.74 16.79
C ILE A 76 5.44 -0.42 15.75
N GLY A 77 5.00 -0.08 14.53
CA GLY A 77 5.89 -0.05 13.38
C GLY A 77 5.23 -0.58 12.10
N GLU A 78 5.53 0.01 10.96
CA GLU A 78 5.24 -0.45 9.60
C GLU A 78 6.04 -1.74 9.35
N ILE A 79 7.37 -1.65 9.43
CA ILE A 79 8.28 -2.79 9.31
C ILE A 79 8.31 -3.65 10.58
N LYS A 80 7.60 -4.77 10.63
CA LYS A 80 7.46 -5.57 11.88
C LYS A 80 8.70 -6.33 12.33
N TRP A 81 9.57 -6.70 11.39
CA TRP A 81 10.65 -7.65 11.64
C TRP A 81 12.03 -7.11 11.28
N PHE A 82 13.00 -7.45 12.12
CA PHE A 82 14.41 -7.47 11.77
C PHE A 82 14.91 -8.91 11.82
N TYR A 83 15.74 -9.28 10.85
CA TYR A 83 16.33 -10.61 10.75
C TYR A 83 17.84 -10.56 10.50
N TYR A 84 18.56 -11.45 11.17
CA TYR A 84 19.97 -11.74 10.94
C TYR A 84 20.22 -13.25 10.94
N SER A 85 20.95 -13.73 9.95
CA SER A 85 21.55 -15.07 9.93
C SER A 85 23.02 -14.98 9.49
N PRO A 86 23.93 -15.77 10.10
CA PRO A 86 25.32 -15.86 9.64
C PRO A 86 25.47 -16.35 8.19
N LYS A 87 24.48 -17.12 7.68
CA LYS A 87 24.48 -17.72 6.34
C LYS A 87 23.89 -16.80 5.27
N MET A 88 23.39 -15.61 5.63
CA MET A 88 22.82 -14.68 4.65
C MET A 88 23.85 -14.22 3.63
N ARG A 89 23.36 -13.80 2.46
CA ARG A 89 24.16 -13.15 1.42
C ARG A 89 25.05 -12.04 1.99
N LYS A 90 26.31 -11.96 1.56
CA LYS A 90 27.37 -11.14 2.21
C LYS A 90 27.03 -9.64 2.30
N ASP A 91 26.51 -9.06 1.23
CA ASP A 91 26.09 -7.66 1.17
C ASP A 91 24.91 -7.39 2.11
N TYR A 92 23.92 -8.29 2.13
CA TYR A 92 22.78 -8.19 3.03
C TYR A 92 23.20 -8.33 4.51
N ARG A 93 24.06 -9.31 4.81
CA ARG A 93 24.62 -9.54 6.14
C ARG A 93 25.35 -8.32 6.68
N LYS A 94 26.17 -7.66 5.86
CA LYS A 94 26.95 -6.47 6.27
C LYS A 94 26.02 -5.36 6.78
N SER A 95 24.93 -5.08 6.08
CA SER A 95 23.95 -4.08 6.54
C SER A 95 23.33 -4.45 7.88
N ARG A 96 22.91 -5.71 8.05
CA ARG A 96 22.31 -6.20 9.30
C ARG A 96 23.29 -6.13 10.48
N GLU A 97 24.57 -6.45 10.25
CA GLU A 97 25.64 -6.29 11.25
C GLU A 97 25.86 -4.83 11.65
N ASP A 98 25.83 -3.91 10.69
CA ASP A 98 25.99 -2.47 10.97
C ASP A 98 24.81 -1.91 11.78
N LYS A 99 23.58 -2.40 11.55
CA LYS A 99 22.41 -2.08 12.39
C LYS A 99 22.57 -2.63 13.81
N LEU A 100 23.00 -3.88 13.97
CA LEU A 100 23.28 -4.49 15.28
C LEU A 100 24.39 -3.77 16.05
N LYS A 101 25.44 -3.30 15.37
CA LYS A 101 26.51 -2.50 16.01
C LYS A 101 25.96 -1.20 16.62
N ARG A 102 25.02 -0.54 15.93
CA ARG A 102 24.41 0.74 16.35
C ARG A 102 23.21 0.59 17.28
N PHE A 103 22.74 -0.63 17.50
CA PHE A 103 21.65 -0.94 18.41
C PHE A 103 22.04 -0.65 19.86
N SER A 104 21.16 0.05 20.57
CA SER A 104 21.32 0.48 21.97
C SER A 104 19.96 0.84 22.57
N PRO A 105 19.83 0.98 23.90
CA PRO A 105 18.57 1.38 24.55
C PRO A 105 17.98 2.69 23.99
N ASP A 106 18.82 3.66 23.62
CA ASP A 106 18.38 4.96 23.09
C ASP A 106 18.11 4.94 21.58
N ASN A 107 18.45 3.84 20.89
CA ASN A 107 18.36 3.73 19.43
C ASN A 107 17.87 2.35 18.99
N MET A 108 16.77 1.87 19.60
CA MET A 108 16.24 0.53 19.31
C MET A 108 15.68 0.40 17.89
N ASN A 109 15.13 1.48 17.34
CA ASN A 109 14.50 1.49 16.02
C ASN A 109 15.49 1.32 14.86
N ILE A 110 16.80 1.45 15.08
CA ILE A 110 17.81 1.28 14.02
C ILE A 110 17.76 -0.09 13.34
N LEU A 111 17.28 -1.12 14.03
CA LEU A 111 17.12 -2.46 13.45
C LEU A 111 16.09 -2.46 12.31
N PHE A 112 15.09 -1.59 12.37
CA PHE A 112 13.96 -1.53 11.44
C PHE A 112 14.13 -0.44 10.37
N ASP A 113 15.27 0.23 10.35
CA ASP A 113 15.64 1.13 9.25
C ASP A 113 15.72 0.32 7.95
N ILE A 114 15.10 0.83 6.89
CA ILE A 114 14.98 0.18 5.57
C ILE A 114 15.72 0.95 4.47
N ARG A 115 16.41 2.05 4.81
CA ARG A 115 17.04 2.92 3.81
C ARG A 115 17.97 2.19 2.86
N ASP A 116 18.73 1.24 3.37
CA ASP A 116 19.64 0.41 2.57
C ASP A 116 18.91 -0.45 1.53
N VAL A 117 17.78 -1.07 1.92
CA VAL A 117 16.97 -1.92 1.04
C VAL A 117 16.21 -1.06 0.03
N VAL A 118 15.57 0.02 0.50
CA VAL A 118 14.88 1.01 -0.34
C VAL A 118 15.83 1.58 -1.38
N GLU A 119 17.04 2.02 -0.98
CA GLU A 119 18.02 2.58 -1.91
C GLU A 119 18.45 1.55 -2.96
N LYS A 120 18.75 0.31 -2.55
CA LYS A 120 19.24 -0.71 -3.46
C LYS A 120 18.18 -1.10 -4.49
N PHE A 121 16.98 -1.46 -4.05
CA PHE A 121 15.91 -1.89 -4.94
C PHE A 121 15.41 -0.76 -5.84
N TYR A 122 15.34 0.48 -5.33
CA TYR A 122 15.05 1.66 -6.14
C TYR A 122 15.98 1.74 -7.36
N TRP A 123 17.28 1.59 -7.18
CA TRP A 123 18.23 1.71 -8.28
C TRP A 123 18.14 0.54 -9.26
N GLU A 124 17.94 -0.68 -8.76
CA GLU A 124 17.73 -1.86 -9.60
C GLU A 124 16.47 -1.66 -10.47
N LEU A 125 15.33 -1.31 -9.89
CA LEU A 125 14.11 -1.02 -10.66
C LEU A 125 14.30 0.14 -11.64
N TRP A 126 15.00 1.21 -11.24
CA TRP A 126 15.24 2.36 -12.11
C TRP A 126 16.03 1.99 -13.36
N GLU A 127 17.12 1.25 -13.18
CA GLU A 127 18.01 0.86 -14.25
C GLU A 127 17.29 -0.04 -15.25
N HIS A 128 16.52 -1.01 -14.77
CA HIS A 128 15.71 -1.87 -15.63
C HIS A 128 14.61 -1.09 -16.35
N ARG A 129 13.93 -0.16 -15.66
CA ARG A 129 12.88 0.67 -16.25
C ARG A 129 13.37 1.46 -17.45
N ILE A 130 14.53 2.14 -17.33
CA ILE A 130 15.09 2.91 -18.44
C ILE A 130 15.42 2.00 -19.63
N VAL A 131 16.01 0.83 -19.36
CA VAL A 131 16.38 -0.13 -20.40
C VAL A 131 15.14 -0.64 -21.13
N MET A 132 14.09 -1.01 -20.39
CA MET A 132 12.82 -1.48 -20.94
C MET A 132 12.09 -0.35 -21.69
N ALA A 133 12.10 0.88 -21.18
CA ALA A 133 11.44 2.00 -21.86
C ALA A 133 12.10 2.31 -23.21
N LYS A 134 13.43 2.17 -23.30
CA LYS A 134 14.17 2.34 -24.55
C LYS A 134 13.88 1.29 -25.61
N SER A 135 13.43 0.09 -25.22
CA SER A 135 13.13 -0.96 -26.20
C SER A 135 11.79 -0.75 -26.89
N ILE A 136 10.94 0.16 -26.39
CA ILE A 136 9.63 0.44 -26.97
C ILE A 136 9.81 1.30 -28.22
N GLU A 137 9.34 0.79 -29.35
CA GLU A 137 9.40 1.46 -30.66
C GLU A 137 8.05 2.06 -31.07
N GLU A 138 6.96 1.51 -30.53
CA GLU A 138 5.58 1.82 -30.88
C GLU A 138 5.13 3.20 -30.37
N LEU A 139 5.68 3.63 -29.23
CA LEU A 139 5.38 4.92 -28.61
C LEU A 139 6.40 5.97 -29.05
N LYS A 140 5.95 7.22 -29.18
CA LYS A 140 6.80 8.35 -29.57
C LYS A 140 7.37 9.07 -28.36
N GLU A 141 6.57 9.25 -27.32
CA GLU A 141 6.94 10.05 -26.16
C GLU A 141 7.68 9.21 -25.11
N ASP A 142 8.88 9.64 -24.72
CA ASP A 142 9.68 8.97 -23.68
C ASP A 142 8.95 8.90 -22.33
N ARG A 143 8.08 9.88 -22.04
CA ARG A 143 7.21 9.88 -20.87
C ARG A 143 6.25 8.69 -20.91
N ASP A 144 5.59 8.48 -22.03
CA ASP A 144 4.58 7.43 -22.19
C ASP A 144 5.22 6.04 -22.15
N LYS A 145 6.42 5.89 -22.72
CA LYS A 145 7.27 4.69 -22.56
C LYS A 145 7.56 4.37 -21.10
N LEU A 146 7.95 5.37 -20.31
CA LEU A 146 8.23 5.20 -18.89
C LEU A 146 6.98 4.83 -18.08
N ILE A 147 5.81 5.38 -18.44
CA ILE A 147 4.53 5.08 -17.79
C ILE A 147 4.10 3.64 -18.07
N VAL A 148 4.16 3.18 -19.32
CA VAL A 148 3.78 1.81 -19.69
C VAL A 148 4.68 0.78 -18.99
N VAL A 149 6.00 1.01 -18.96
CA VAL A 149 6.91 0.14 -18.22
C VAL A 149 6.65 0.18 -16.71
N GLN A 150 6.31 1.34 -16.16
CA GLN A 150 5.93 1.46 -14.74
C GLN A 150 4.69 0.61 -14.44
N ARG A 151 3.64 0.67 -15.26
CA ARG A 151 2.42 -0.13 -15.09
C ARG A 151 2.71 -1.63 -15.12
N LEU A 152 3.58 -2.07 -16.03
CA LEU A 152 4.05 -3.47 -16.08
C LEU A 152 4.76 -3.87 -14.78
N ILE A 153 5.69 -3.03 -14.28
CA ILE A 153 6.39 -3.27 -13.02
C ILE A 153 5.39 -3.34 -11.85
N ASP A 154 4.41 -2.44 -11.80
CA ASP A 154 3.39 -2.38 -10.75
C ASP A 154 2.56 -3.66 -10.70
N ARG A 155 2.10 -4.13 -11.87
CA ARG A 155 1.36 -5.39 -12.02
C ARG A 155 2.18 -6.59 -11.59
N LEU A 156 3.46 -6.64 -11.96
CA LEU A 156 4.38 -7.69 -11.51
C LEU A 156 4.56 -7.66 -9.99
N ILE A 157 4.86 -6.49 -9.40
CA ILE A 157 5.02 -6.33 -7.95
C ILE A 157 3.74 -6.77 -7.21
N PHE A 158 2.58 -6.36 -7.72
CA PHE A 158 1.31 -6.77 -7.16
C PHE A 158 1.09 -8.29 -7.28
N PHE A 159 1.46 -8.90 -8.40
CA PHE A 159 1.43 -10.36 -8.57
C PHE A 159 2.33 -11.07 -7.56
N TYR A 160 3.55 -10.59 -7.32
CA TYR A 160 4.43 -11.17 -6.29
C TYR A 160 3.82 -11.07 -4.89
N PHE A 161 3.15 -9.97 -4.57
CA PHE A 161 2.42 -9.84 -3.31
C PHE A 161 1.19 -10.76 -3.22
N LEU A 162 0.42 -10.93 -4.30
CA LEU A 162 -0.69 -11.88 -4.33
C LEU A 162 -0.24 -13.32 -4.19
N ALA A 163 0.85 -13.67 -4.87
CA ALA A 163 1.49 -14.97 -4.73
C ALA A 163 2.00 -15.15 -3.29
N GLN A 164 2.55 -14.10 -2.66
CA GLN A 164 2.95 -14.19 -1.26
C GLN A 164 1.77 -14.46 -0.33
N LEU A 165 0.63 -13.85 -0.62
CA LEU A 165 -0.64 -14.15 0.06
C LEU A 165 -1.20 -15.52 -0.33
N LYS A 166 -0.52 -16.37 -1.10
CA LYS A 166 -1.02 -17.71 -1.44
C LYS A 166 -2.38 -17.70 -2.14
N LEU A 167 -2.70 -16.59 -2.83
CA LEU A 167 -3.96 -16.41 -3.56
C LEU A 167 -3.87 -16.88 -5.01
N ILE A 168 -2.67 -17.14 -5.50
CA ILE A 168 -2.41 -17.64 -6.84
C ILE A 168 -2.04 -19.11 -6.76
N LYS A 169 -2.80 -19.95 -7.45
CA LYS A 169 -2.61 -21.40 -7.49
C LYS A 169 -2.36 -21.84 -8.93
N VAL A 170 -1.41 -22.75 -9.12
CA VAL A 170 -1.09 -23.38 -10.40
C VAL A 170 -1.53 -24.83 -10.33
N ARG A 171 -2.34 -25.29 -11.29
CA ARG A 171 -2.85 -26.67 -11.35
C ARG A 171 -2.36 -27.36 -12.61
N SER A 172 -1.77 -28.54 -12.48
CA SER A 172 -1.41 -29.39 -13.63
C SER A 172 -1.57 -30.86 -13.28
N GLU A 173 -2.08 -31.67 -14.20
CA GLU A 173 -2.22 -33.13 -14.07
C GLU A 173 -2.83 -33.62 -12.72
N GLY A 174 -3.75 -32.84 -12.14
CA GLY A 174 -4.38 -33.15 -10.85
C GLY A 174 -3.57 -32.79 -9.61
N MET A 175 -2.39 -32.19 -9.78
CA MET A 175 -1.63 -31.54 -8.71
C MET A 175 -1.98 -30.05 -8.64
N GLU A 176 -1.99 -29.50 -7.43
CA GLU A 176 -2.17 -28.06 -7.17
C GLU A 176 -0.95 -27.56 -6.39
N TRP A 177 -0.26 -26.57 -6.95
CA TRP A 177 0.81 -25.85 -6.29
C TRP A 177 0.34 -24.45 -5.96
N VAL A 178 0.56 -24.05 -4.72
CA VAL A 178 0.28 -22.69 -4.27
C VAL A 178 1.53 -21.87 -4.48
N LEU A 179 1.43 -20.78 -5.23
CA LEU A 179 2.52 -19.83 -5.32
C LEU A 179 2.71 -19.20 -3.93
N ASP A 180 3.98 -19.09 -3.53
CA ASP A 180 4.46 -18.49 -2.29
C ASP A 180 5.90 -18.01 -2.53
N ARG A 181 6.60 -17.52 -1.50
CA ARG A 181 7.98 -17.00 -1.62
C ARG A 181 8.88 -17.82 -2.52
N ARG A 182 8.93 -19.13 -2.29
CA ARG A 182 9.87 -20.02 -2.97
C ARG A 182 9.29 -20.49 -4.29
N ASN A 183 8.04 -20.93 -4.29
CA ASN A 183 7.40 -21.47 -5.48
C ASN A 183 7.24 -20.41 -6.57
N THR A 184 7.05 -19.13 -6.22
CA THR A 184 7.01 -18.03 -7.20
C THR A 184 8.35 -17.83 -7.90
N ARG A 185 9.47 -17.92 -7.17
CA ARG A 185 10.82 -17.81 -7.75
C ARG A 185 11.08 -18.95 -8.73
N GLU A 186 10.81 -20.18 -8.30
CA GLU A 186 10.97 -21.38 -9.13
C GLU A 186 10.04 -21.36 -10.35
N PHE A 187 8.79 -20.92 -10.17
CA PHE A 187 7.82 -20.76 -11.25
C PHE A 187 8.31 -19.76 -12.31
N PHE A 188 8.71 -18.55 -11.89
CA PHE A 188 9.19 -17.56 -12.85
C PHE A 188 10.53 -17.92 -13.48
N GLN A 189 11.41 -18.63 -12.76
CA GLN A 189 12.62 -19.19 -13.35
C GLN A 189 12.27 -20.13 -14.50
N TRP A 190 11.40 -21.11 -14.24
CA TRP A 190 10.96 -22.06 -15.26
C TRP A 190 10.27 -21.37 -16.45
N ILE A 191 9.32 -20.47 -16.19
CA ILE A 191 8.62 -19.71 -17.26
C ILE A 191 9.61 -18.94 -18.13
N CYS A 192 10.58 -18.22 -17.53
CA CYS A 192 11.56 -17.44 -18.27
C CYS A 192 12.55 -18.30 -19.07
N ASP A 193 12.80 -19.54 -18.64
CA ASP A 193 13.64 -20.50 -19.35
C ASP A 193 12.91 -21.10 -20.56
N GLN A 194 11.58 -21.23 -20.52
CA GLN A 194 10.78 -21.82 -21.60
C GLN A 194 10.33 -20.83 -22.68
N LEU A 195 9.97 -19.60 -22.30
CA LEU A 195 9.35 -18.63 -23.22
C LEU A 195 10.36 -17.67 -23.83
N SER A 196 10.13 -17.13 -25.03
CA SER A 196 10.82 -15.93 -25.52
C SER A 196 10.43 -14.68 -24.70
N GLU A 197 11.02 -13.50 -24.98
CA GLU A 197 10.56 -12.25 -24.35
C GLU A 197 9.13 -11.89 -24.80
N GLU A 198 8.81 -12.06 -26.08
CA GLU A 198 7.50 -11.77 -26.63
C GLU A 198 6.42 -12.72 -26.08
N GLU A 199 6.74 -14.02 -26.02
CA GLU A 199 5.83 -15.04 -25.45
C GLU A 199 5.64 -14.83 -23.94
N LEU A 200 6.69 -14.44 -23.21
CA LEU A 200 6.58 -14.07 -21.80
C LEU A 200 5.66 -12.87 -21.61
N GLN A 201 5.79 -11.85 -22.45
CA GLN A 201 4.92 -10.69 -22.38
C GLN A 201 3.46 -11.07 -22.67
N GLU A 202 3.21 -11.90 -23.67
CA GLU A 202 1.85 -12.39 -23.98
C GLU A 202 1.25 -13.20 -22.83
N PHE A 203 2.05 -14.09 -22.23
CA PHE A 203 1.69 -14.83 -21.03
C PHE A 203 1.30 -13.90 -19.86
N LEU A 204 2.12 -12.88 -19.60
CA LEU A 204 1.85 -11.89 -18.55
C LEU A 204 0.61 -11.04 -18.86
N ASN A 205 0.42 -10.62 -20.11
CA ASN A 205 -0.77 -9.88 -20.53
C ASN A 205 -2.05 -10.69 -20.25
N ARG A 206 -2.05 -11.99 -20.55
CA ARG A 206 -3.18 -12.88 -20.22
C ARG A 206 -3.41 -12.97 -18.71
N ILE A 207 -2.36 -13.08 -17.90
CA ILE A 207 -2.49 -13.05 -16.44
C ILE A 207 -3.07 -11.70 -15.96
N PHE A 208 -2.56 -10.59 -16.44
CA PHE A 208 -2.94 -9.27 -15.93
C PHE A 208 -4.35 -8.88 -16.38
N PHE A 209 -4.68 -9.03 -17.66
CA PHE A 209 -5.93 -8.54 -18.21
C PHE A 209 -7.04 -9.59 -18.19
N ASP A 210 -6.71 -10.84 -18.52
CA ASP A 210 -7.73 -11.88 -18.72
C ASP A 210 -7.97 -12.73 -17.46
N VAL A 211 -7.05 -12.72 -16.49
CA VAL A 211 -7.22 -13.36 -15.18
C VAL A 211 -7.52 -12.34 -14.08
N LEU A 212 -6.55 -11.47 -13.76
CA LEU A 212 -6.66 -10.52 -12.64
C LEU A 212 -7.63 -9.36 -12.95
N GLY A 213 -7.67 -8.93 -14.21
CA GLY A 213 -8.53 -7.85 -14.72
C GLY A 213 -9.95 -8.26 -15.12
N LYS A 214 -10.32 -9.54 -14.99
CA LYS A 214 -11.62 -10.07 -15.45
C LYS A 214 -12.72 -10.01 -14.40
N VAL A 215 -13.88 -9.49 -14.78
CA VAL A 215 -15.06 -9.41 -13.89
C VAL A 215 -15.89 -10.67 -14.01
N ASN A 216 -16.02 -11.42 -12.90
CA ASN A 216 -16.97 -12.51 -12.80
C ASN A 216 -17.67 -12.54 -11.45
N GLU A 217 -18.80 -13.26 -11.39
CA GLU A 217 -19.63 -13.36 -10.18
C GLU A 217 -19.02 -14.32 -9.13
N GLU A 218 -18.18 -15.26 -9.57
CA GLU A 218 -17.55 -16.29 -8.73
C GLU A 218 -16.36 -15.76 -7.91
N GLY A 219 -15.76 -14.63 -8.31
CA GLY A 219 -14.67 -13.96 -7.59
C GLY A 219 -13.28 -14.56 -7.82
N PHE A 220 -13.18 -15.66 -8.57
CA PHE A 220 -11.92 -16.28 -9.00
C PHE A 220 -12.00 -16.67 -10.49
N VAL A 221 -10.89 -16.57 -11.20
CA VAL A 221 -10.75 -17.00 -12.60
C VAL A 221 -9.66 -18.07 -12.68
N SER A 222 -9.95 -19.11 -13.45
CA SER A 222 -8.97 -20.10 -13.88
C SER A 222 -8.78 -19.96 -15.39
N GLU A 223 -7.55 -19.74 -15.84
CA GLU A 223 -7.19 -19.74 -17.26
C GLU A 223 -6.12 -20.81 -17.52
N GLU A 224 -6.23 -21.49 -18.66
CA GLU A 224 -5.31 -22.56 -19.06
C GLU A 224 -4.17 -22.04 -19.93
N PHE A 225 -2.99 -22.63 -19.74
CA PHE A 225 -1.75 -22.32 -20.41
C PHE A 225 -1.06 -23.62 -20.87
N GLU A 226 -0.41 -23.57 -22.02
CA GLU A 226 0.43 -24.63 -22.55
C GLU A 226 1.82 -24.05 -22.83
N ILE A 227 2.83 -24.42 -22.03
CA ILE A 227 4.19 -23.86 -22.09
C ILE A 227 5.19 -25.01 -21.94
N GLY A 228 6.19 -25.07 -22.82
CA GLY A 228 7.24 -26.09 -22.73
C GLY A 228 6.72 -27.53 -22.85
N GLY A 229 5.54 -27.74 -23.43
CA GLY A 229 4.86 -29.04 -23.50
C GLY A 229 4.04 -29.41 -22.27
N GLU A 230 4.04 -28.56 -21.24
CA GLU A 230 3.26 -28.74 -20.01
C GLU A 230 1.94 -27.95 -20.08
N ARG A 231 0.83 -28.60 -19.71
CA ARG A 231 -0.48 -27.96 -19.59
C ARG A 231 -0.81 -27.69 -18.14
N PHE A 232 -1.13 -26.45 -17.83
CA PHE A 232 -1.51 -26.05 -16.48
C PHE A 232 -2.54 -24.93 -16.50
N SER A 233 -3.27 -24.74 -15.40
CA SER A 233 -4.12 -23.59 -15.21
C SER A 233 -3.63 -22.71 -14.07
N ILE A 234 -3.80 -21.40 -14.21
CA ILE A 234 -3.58 -20.43 -13.14
C ILE A 234 -4.94 -20.03 -12.60
N LEU A 235 -5.17 -20.31 -11.31
CA LEU A 235 -6.33 -19.88 -10.55
C LEU A 235 -5.94 -18.69 -9.67
N SER A 236 -6.66 -17.58 -9.81
CA SER A 236 -6.40 -16.35 -9.07
C SER A 236 -7.70 -15.57 -8.81
N PRO A 237 -7.77 -14.73 -7.76
CA PRO A 237 -8.92 -13.86 -7.56
C PRO A 237 -9.10 -12.85 -8.69
N CYS A 238 -10.36 -12.48 -8.91
CA CYS A 238 -10.78 -11.42 -9.83
C CYS A 238 -10.71 -10.08 -9.12
N LEU A 239 -9.76 -9.24 -9.50
CA LEU A 239 -9.51 -8.01 -8.77
C LEU A 239 -10.19 -6.80 -9.39
N ASN A 240 -10.35 -6.73 -10.71
CA ASN A 240 -11.12 -5.71 -11.44
C ASN A 240 -11.02 -4.26 -10.98
N GLY A 241 -10.57 -3.40 -11.88
CA GLY A 241 -10.51 -1.97 -11.66
C GLY A 241 -9.13 -1.52 -11.18
N GLY A 242 -8.77 -0.29 -11.54
CA GLY A 242 -7.45 0.26 -11.26
C GLY A 242 -6.35 -0.43 -12.05
N LEU A 243 -5.37 -1.00 -11.34
CA LEU A 243 -4.09 -1.48 -11.88
C LEU A 243 -4.18 -2.47 -13.06
N PHE A 244 -5.22 -3.31 -13.10
CA PHE A 244 -5.37 -4.37 -14.10
C PHE A 244 -6.33 -4.01 -15.24
N VAL A 245 -6.77 -2.74 -15.30
CA VAL A 245 -7.50 -2.24 -16.45
C VAL A 245 -6.51 -2.03 -17.58
N GLU A 246 -6.85 -2.54 -18.76
CA GLU A 246 -6.12 -2.27 -19.99
C GLU A 246 -6.44 -0.85 -20.46
N GLU A 247 -5.40 -0.10 -20.79
CA GLU A 247 -5.52 1.26 -21.30
C GLU A 247 -4.98 1.38 -22.72
N GLU A 248 -5.28 2.50 -23.36
CA GLU A 248 -4.68 2.92 -24.62
C GLU A 248 -3.70 4.06 -24.37
N VAL A 249 -2.48 3.93 -24.88
CA VAL A 249 -1.41 4.94 -24.78
C VAL A 249 -1.00 5.32 -26.20
N GLU A 250 -1.04 6.62 -26.51
CA GLU A 250 -0.90 7.13 -27.88
C GLU A 250 -1.85 6.47 -28.92
N GLY A 251 -3.01 5.97 -28.47
CA GLY A 251 -3.98 5.26 -29.31
C GLY A 251 -3.60 3.82 -29.64
N ILE A 252 -2.60 3.27 -28.94
CA ILE A 252 -2.17 1.86 -29.03
C ILE A 252 -2.60 1.17 -27.74
N SER A 253 -3.24 0.02 -27.84
CA SER A 253 -3.55 -0.77 -26.65
C SER A 253 -2.25 -1.17 -25.93
N GLU A 254 -2.26 -1.12 -24.60
CA GLU A 254 -1.15 -1.60 -23.78
C GLU A 254 -0.72 -3.04 -24.09
N ARG A 255 -1.63 -3.93 -24.50
CA ARG A 255 -1.26 -5.31 -24.82
C ARG A 255 -0.40 -5.42 -26.08
N ASP A 256 -0.48 -4.42 -26.95
CA ASP A 256 0.18 -4.40 -28.26
C ASP A 256 1.55 -3.70 -28.22
N ILE A 257 1.90 -3.02 -27.13
CA ILE A 257 3.18 -2.31 -26.97
C ILE A 257 4.27 -3.31 -26.54
N ARG A 258 5.29 -3.55 -27.36
CA ARG A 258 6.34 -4.55 -27.06
C ARG A 258 7.42 -4.00 -26.15
N ILE A 259 7.76 -4.79 -25.12
CA ILE A 259 8.72 -4.43 -24.08
C ILE A 259 9.74 -5.55 -23.96
N SER A 260 11.02 -5.21 -24.15
CA SER A 260 12.12 -6.15 -23.94
C SER A 260 12.77 -5.97 -22.58
N GLY A 261 13.29 -7.06 -22.00
CA GLY A 261 14.03 -7.04 -20.74
C GLY A 261 13.19 -7.44 -19.53
N ILE A 262 12.00 -8.00 -19.77
CA ILE A 262 11.08 -8.48 -18.74
C ILE A 262 11.73 -9.64 -17.96
N LYS A 263 12.41 -10.57 -18.65
CA LYS A 263 13.10 -11.69 -17.98
C LYS A 263 14.14 -11.19 -16.98
N LYS A 264 14.94 -10.20 -17.38
CA LYS A 264 15.97 -9.62 -16.50
C LYS A 264 15.36 -8.94 -15.30
N LEU A 265 14.27 -8.19 -15.48
CA LEU A 265 13.54 -7.60 -14.34
C LEU A 265 13.08 -8.68 -13.36
N ILE A 266 12.46 -9.75 -13.86
CA ILE A 266 11.94 -10.84 -13.02
C ILE A 266 13.09 -11.59 -12.31
N LEU A 267 14.07 -12.10 -13.05
CA LEU A 267 15.11 -12.98 -12.53
C LEU A 267 16.20 -12.24 -11.75
N ASP A 268 16.66 -11.09 -12.25
CA ASP A 268 17.78 -10.35 -11.65
C ASP A 268 17.32 -9.39 -10.54
N VAL A 269 16.05 -8.99 -10.53
CA VAL A 269 15.50 -8.06 -9.52
C VAL A 269 14.43 -8.73 -8.67
N LEU A 270 13.24 -9.00 -9.20
CA LEU A 270 12.08 -9.37 -8.36
C LEU A 270 12.28 -10.70 -7.61
N ASN A 271 12.89 -11.70 -8.25
CA ASN A 271 13.20 -13.01 -7.64
C ASN A 271 14.29 -12.95 -6.57
N ASN A 272 15.00 -11.82 -6.43
CA ASN A 272 16.11 -11.68 -5.49
C ASN A 272 15.71 -11.03 -4.16
N TYR A 273 14.41 -10.81 -3.93
CA TYR A 273 13.89 -10.21 -2.69
C TYR A 273 12.84 -11.09 -2.02
N ASN A 274 12.74 -10.97 -0.70
CA ASN A 274 11.62 -11.51 0.08
C ASN A 274 10.44 -10.56 -0.01
N TRP A 275 9.32 -11.01 -0.56
CA TRP A 275 8.07 -10.28 -0.51
C TRP A 275 7.36 -10.61 0.80
N ILE A 276 7.09 -9.58 1.62
CA ILE A 276 6.52 -9.73 2.97
C ILE A 276 5.26 -8.89 3.08
N ILE A 277 4.19 -9.50 3.58
CA ILE A 277 2.93 -8.82 3.85
C ILE A 277 2.55 -9.02 5.30
N GLY A 278 2.04 -7.95 5.93
CA GLY A 278 1.60 -7.96 7.31
C GLY A 278 2.73 -8.29 8.29
N GLU A 279 2.48 -9.24 9.18
CA GLU A 279 3.44 -9.61 10.25
C GLU A 279 4.15 -10.95 9.99
N GLU A 280 4.21 -11.39 8.73
CA GLU A 280 4.87 -12.65 8.40
C GLU A 280 6.38 -12.60 8.67
N LEU A 281 6.90 -13.70 9.21
CA LEU A 281 8.33 -13.87 9.46
C LEU A 281 9.09 -13.96 8.14
N PRO A 282 10.23 -13.27 7.98
CA PRO A 282 11.18 -13.56 6.90
C PRO A 282 11.75 -14.98 7.02
N GLU A 283 11.89 -15.69 5.90
CA GLU A 283 12.33 -17.10 5.88
C GLU A 283 13.59 -17.32 5.04
N GLU A 284 13.66 -16.78 3.83
CA GLU A 284 14.80 -17.00 2.93
C GLU A 284 16.02 -16.14 3.30
N GLU A 285 17.20 -16.75 3.19
CA GLU A 285 18.48 -16.17 3.59
C GLU A 285 19.36 -15.78 2.39
N ASP A 286 19.05 -16.31 1.19
CA ASP A 286 19.79 -16.12 -0.05
C ASP A 286 19.37 -14.85 -0.83
N VAL A 287 18.45 -14.06 -0.27
CA VAL A 287 17.92 -12.84 -0.89
C VAL A 287 18.77 -11.59 -0.60
N VAL A 288 18.43 -10.51 -1.29
CA VAL A 288 19.02 -9.18 -1.15
C VAL A 288 18.41 -8.38 0.01
N GLY A 289 17.12 -8.57 0.27
CA GLY A 289 16.37 -7.76 1.20
C GLY A 289 14.92 -8.22 1.32
N ASP A 290 14.21 -7.60 2.26
CA ASP A 290 12.78 -7.79 2.45
C ASP A 290 12.03 -6.58 1.89
N LEU A 291 10.98 -6.81 1.11
CA LEU A 291 10.11 -5.81 0.51
C LEU A 291 8.71 -5.95 1.10
N THR A 292 8.23 -4.86 1.70
CA THR A 292 6.87 -4.72 2.20
C THR A 292 6.12 -3.66 1.39
N PRO A 293 4.77 -3.61 1.44
CA PRO A 293 4.01 -2.53 0.80
C PRO A 293 4.50 -1.13 1.16
N GLU A 294 5.02 -0.94 2.38
CA GLU A 294 5.57 0.34 2.84
C GLU A 294 6.92 0.66 2.19
N ILE A 295 7.82 -0.32 2.11
CA ILE A 295 9.10 -0.18 1.39
C ILE A 295 8.83 0.20 -0.06
N ILE A 296 7.89 -0.48 -0.72
CA ILE A 296 7.43 -0.16 -2.07
C ILE A 296 6.91 1.28 -2.13
N GLY A 297 6.02 1.69 -1.23
CA GLY A 297 5.57 3.08 -1.13
C GLY A 297 6.72 4.10 -1.13
N HIS A 298 7.77 3.86 -0.34
CA HIS A 298 8.93 4.76 -0.28
C HIS A 298 9.78 4.77 -1.56
N ILE A 299 9.99 3.61 -2.16
CA ILE A 299 10.72 3.49 -3.43
C ILE A 299 10.01 4.31 -4.51
N TYR A 300 8.70 4.19 -4.56
CA TYR A 300 7.85 4.86 -5.52
C TYR A 300 7.73 6.36 -5.30
N GLU A 301 7.56 6.80 -4.06
CA GLU A 301 7.59 8.22 -3.70
C GLU A 301 8.90 8.87 -4.15
N LYS A 302 10.03 8.18 -3.88
CA LYS A 302 11.34 8.62 -4.34
C LYS A 302 11.43 8.67 -5.87
N PHE A 303 10.76 7.77 -6.60
CA PHE A 303 10.73 7.80 -8.06
C PHE A 303 10.03 9.06 -8.55
N VAL A 304 8.82 9.30 -8.05
CA VAL A 304 7.96 10.39 -8.49
C VAL A 304 8.60 11.74 -8.18
N VAL A 305 9.17 11.92 -6.97
CA VAL A 305 9.91 13.15 -6.62
C VAL A 305 11.14 13.35 -7.51
N SER A 306 11.87 12.28 -7.81
CA SER A 306 13.06 12.37 -8.65
C SER A 306 12.71 12.74 -10.10
N LEU A 307 11.61 12.20 -10.62
CA LEU A 307 11.09 12.50 -11.96
C LEU A 307 10.64 13.95 -12.09
N GLU A 308 9.93 14.49 -11.10
CA GLU A 308 9.48 15.88 -11.14
C GLU A 308 10.62 16.90 -11.12
N GLN A 309 11.64 16.65 -10.29
CA GLN A 309 12.79 17.57 -10.21
C GLN A 309 13.58 17.63 -11.51
N ILE A 310 13.63 16.53 -12.25
CA ILE A 310 14.27 16.46 -13.57
C ILE A 310 13.34 17.05 -14.64
N GLY A 311 12.02 16.97 -14.41
CA GLY A 311 10.97 17.35 -15.35
C GLY A 311 10.79 16.26 -16.39
N LEU A 312 9.67 15.54 -16.34
CA LEU A 312 9.35 14.43 -17.25
C LEU A 312 9.52 14.82 -18.74
N GLY A 313 9.16 16.05 -19.14
CA GLY A 313 9.34 16.56 -20.50
C GLY A 313 10.78 16.91 -20.90
N ARG A 314 11.75 16.79 -20.00
CA ARG A 314 13.19 16.97 -20.27
C ARG A 314 13.96 15.66 -20.30
N ILE A 315 13.34 14.56 -19.87
CA ILE A 315 14.00 13.25 -19.84
C ILE A 315 14.01 12.69 -21.25
N LYS A 316 15.13 12.88 -21.95
CA LYS A 316 15.44 12.10 -23.12
C LYS A 316 16.12 10.82 -22.68
N LEU A 317 15.51 9.67 -22.99
CA LEU A 317 16.07 8.36 -22.66
C LEU A 317 17.49 8.21 -23.21
N GLU A 318 17.82 8.87 -24.32
CA GLU A 318 19.13 8.91 -24.97
C GLU A 318 20.27 9.37 -24.03
N ASP A 319 20.00 10.26 -23.07
CA ASP A 319 21.00 10.88 -22.18
C ASP A 319 21.15 10.17 -20.81
N VAL A 320 21.25 8.84 -20.81
CA VAL A 320 21.29 8.01 -19.58
C VAL A 320 22.34 8.46 -18.56
N HIS A 321 23.50 8.93 -19.03
CA HIS A 321 24.56 9.41 -18.12
C HIS A 321 24.20 10.72 -17.43
N THR A 322 23.48 11.60 -18.12
CA THR A 322 22.95 12.85 -17.58
C THR A 322 21.82 12.54 -16.60
N VAL A 323 20.87 11.70 -16.99
CA VAL A 323 19.77 11.23 -16.12
C VAL A 323 20.33 10.58 -14.85
N ARG A 324 21.29 9.65 -14.96
CA ARG A 324 21.91 8.99 -13.80
C ARG A 324 22.69 9.95 -12.91
N ARG A 325 23.29 11.00 -13.49
CA ARG A 325 24.00 12.05 -12.73
C ARG A 325 23.02 12.98 -12.03
N GLU A 326 21.96 13.42 -12.70
CA GLU A 326 20.91 14.28 -12.17
C GLU A 326 20.15 13.58 -11.04
N LEU A 327 19.83 12.29 -11.17
CA LEU A 327 19.22 11.50 -10.10
C LEU A 327 20.16 11.34 -8.89
N ARG A 328 21.46 11.11 -9.12
CA ARG A 328 22.48 11.11 -8.05
C ARG A 328 22.65 12.48 -7.40
N TYR A 329 22.40 13.57 -8.13
CA TYR A 329 22.44 14.93 -7.60
C TYR A 329 21.15 15.26 -6.82
N GLY A 330 20.01 14.81 -7.33
CA GLY A 330 18.73 14.71 -6.63
C GLY A 330 18.93 14.05 -5.27
N ARG A 331 19.64 12.91 -5.19
CA ARG A 331 20.00 12.25 -3.90
C ARG A 331 20.51 13.18 -2.78
N LYS A 332 21.23 14.26 -3.11
CA LYS A 332 21.76 15.23 -2.12
C LYS A 332 20.82 16.40 -1.81
N LYS A 333 19.90 16.73 -2.72
CA LYS A 333 18.89 17.79 -2.57
C LYS A 333 17.53 17.28 -2.09
N ILE A 334 17.21 16.02 -2.37
CA ILE A 334 16.00 15.30 -1.99
C ILE A 334 16.09 14.99 -0.49
N GLY A 335 15.94 16.04 0.32
CA GLY A 335 15.22 15.91 1.58
C GLY A 335 13.73 15.80 1.26
N ALA A 336 13.31 14.81 0.46
CA ALA A 336 11.92 14.37 0.51
C ALA A 336 11.77 13.81 1.92
N TYR A 337 11.28 14.66 2.82
CA TYR A 337 11.12 14.30 4.22
C TYR A 337 10.00 13.29 4.26
N TYR A 338 10.36 12.01 4.11
CA TYR A 338 9.56 10.93 4.66
C TYR A 338 9.20 11.38 6.07
N THR A 339 7.92 11.60 6.31
CA THR A 339 7.45 11.86 7.67
C THR A 339 7.68 10.56 8.41
N PRO A 340 8.58 10.52 9.40
CA PRO A 340 8.86 9.28 10.10
C PRO A 340 7.56 8.67 10.59
N GLU A 341 7.43 7.36 10.50
CA GLU A 341 6.23 6.63 10.94
C GLU A 341 5.73 7.04 12.32
N GLU A 342 6.65 7.37 13.23
CA GLU A 342 6.35 7.81 14.59
C GLU A 342 5.61 9.15 14.59
N ILE A 343 5.97 10.04 13.67
CA ILE A 343 5.34 11.35 13.49
C ILE A 343 3.98 11.20 12.79
N THR A 344 3.87 10.39 11.74
CA THR A 344 2.57 10.15 11.07
C THR A 344 1.57 9.55 12.06
N ASN A 345 1.96 8.51 12.80
CA ASN A 345 1.12 7.90 13.82
C ASN A 345 0.74 8.89 14.93
N TYR A 346 1.71 9.66 15.44
CA TYR A 346 1.44 10.64 16.50
C TYR A 346 0.40 11.68 16.06
N ILE A 347 0.59 12.28 14.88
CA ILE A 347 -0.34 13.29 14.35
C ILE A 347 -1.72 12.65 14.12
N SER A 348 -1.79 11.50 13.47
CA SER A 348 -3.06 10.80 13.22
C SER A 348 -3.82 10.48 14.50
N MET A 349 -3.14 9.98 15.54
CA MET A 349 -3.78 9.74 16.84
C MET A 349 -4.32 11.02 17.49
N ASN A 350 -3.54 12.10 17.44
CA ASN A 350 -3.93 13.41 17.99
C ASN A 350 -4.93 14.17 17.11
N THR A 351 -5.32 13.65 15.96
CA THR A 351 -6.40 14.17 15.12
C THR A 351 -7.68 13.36 15.31
N ILE A 352 -7.60 12.02 15.26
CA ILE A 352 -8.78 11.15 15.26
C ILE A 352 -9.41 11.01 16.64
N TYR A 353 -8.62 10.75 17.69
CA TYR A 353 -9.19 10.55 19.02
C TYR A 353 -9.87 11.80 19.58
N PRO A 354 -9.31 13.02 19.44
CA PRO A 354 -10.01 14.23 19.86
C PRO A 354 -11.34 14.45 19.15
N TYR A 355 -11.39 14.27 17.82
CA TYR A 355 -12.64 14.37 17.07
C TYR A 355 -13.72 13.41 17.60
N ILE A 356 -13.36 12.13 17.80
CA ILE A 356 -14.30 11.12 18.33
C ILE A 356 -14.75 11.50 19.75
N ARG A 357 -13.81 11.95 20.60
CA ARG A 357 -14.07 12.37 21.97
C ARG A 357 -15.09 13.51 22.02
N ASP A 358 -14.96 14.50 21.15
CA ASP A 358 -15.88 15.63 21.08
C ASP A 358 -17.29 15.20 20.65
N ARG A 359 -17.42 14.34 19.63
CA ARG A 359 -18.72 13.78 19.23
C ARG A 359 -19.41 12.99 20.34
N LEU A 360 -18.65 12.19 21.08
CA LEU A 360 -19.18 11.42 22.21
C LEU A 360 -19.56 12.34 23.38
N ARG A 361 -18.77 13.39 23.65
CA ARG A 361 -19.08 14.40 24.68
C ARG A 361 -20.36 15.17 24.35
N GLU A 362 -20.54 15.60 23.11
CA GLU A 362 -21.74 16.31 22.66
C GLU A 362 -23.02 15.51 22.92
N ARG A 363 -22.99 14.20 22.67
CA ARG A 363 -24.17 13.33 22.79
C ARG A 363 -24.37 12.71 24.18
N PHE A 364 -23.28 12.27 24.82
CA PHE A 364 -23.31 11.46 26.04
C PHE A 364 -22.48 12.03 27.20
N LYS A 365 -21.94 13.26 27.04
CA LYS A 365 -21.14 13.95 28.08
C LYS A 365 -19.96 13.08 28.54
N GLY A 366 -19.66 13.07 29.84
CA GLY A 366 -18.52 12.36 30.41
C GLY A 366 -18.58 10.84 30.25
N ASP A 367 -19.79 10.26 30.11
CA ASP A 367 -19.95 8.81 29.93
C ASP A 367 -19.37 8.35 28.59
N GLY A 368 -19.53 9.19 27.55
CA GLY A 368 -18.96 8.93 26.23
C GLY A 368 -17.42 8.93 26.24
N GLU A 369 -16.81 9.86 26.96
CA GLU A 369 -15.35 9.93 27.11
C GLU A 369 -14.81 8.74 27.90
N ALA A 370 -15.46 8.44 29.03
CA ALA A 370 -15.08 7.31 29.88
C ALA A 370 -15.16 5.98 29.12
N LEU A 371 -16.17 5.80 28.26
CA LEU A 371 -16.24 4.64 27.38
C LEU A 371 -15.06 4.60 26.41
N LEU A 372 -14.75 5.71 25.72
CA LEU A 372 -13.67 5.75 24.73
C LEU A 372 -12.32 5.40 25.35
N ASP A 373 -12.01 5.95 26.52
CA ASP A 373 -10.75 5.72 27.23
C ASP A 373 -10.60 4.25 27.67
N ASN A 374 -11.70 3.55 27.94
CA ASN A 374 -11.71 2.16 28.40
C ASN A 374 -12.02 1.13 27.29
N LEU A 375 -12.37 1.58 26.09
CA LEU A 375 -12.91 0.76 24.99
C LEU A 375 -12.10 -0.51 24.69
N PHE A 376 -10.77 -0.41 24.74
CA PHE A 376 -9.85 -1.51 24.42
C PHE A 376 -9.52 -2.42 25.60
N SER A 377 -9.78 -1.99 26.84
CA SER A 377 -9.39 -2.71 28.06
C SER A 377 -10.58 -3.39 28.78
N LYS A 378 -11.80 -2.95 28.48
CA LYS A 378 -13.03 -3.39 29.13
C LYS A 378 -13.73 -4.48 28.32
N ASP A 379 -14.11 -5.60 28.95
CA ASP A 379 -14.72 -6.75 28.27
C ASP A 379 -16.23 -6.91 28.47
N SER A 380 -16.82 -6.30 29.49
CA SER A 380 -18.26 -6.32 29.76
C SER A 380 -18.85 -4.92 29.65
N PHE A 381 -20.01 -4.75 29.03
CA PHE A 381 -20.62 -3.43 28.77
C PHE A 381 -22.05 -3.37 29.31
N SER A 382 -22.42 -2.26 29.95
CA SER A 382 -23.82 -2.01 30.35
C SER A 382 -24.69 -1.71 29.12
N ARG A 383 -26.01 -1.69 29.30
CA ARG A 383 -26.95 -1.34 28.22
C ARG A 383 -26.71 0.08 27.71
N GLU A 384 -26.47 1.03 28.60
CA GLU A 384 -26.17 2.43 28.27
C GLU A 384 -24.85 2.54 27.49
N GLU A 385 -23.82 1.79 27.90
CA GLU A 385 -22.55 1.74 27.19
C GLU A 385 -22.68 1.15 25.79
N LEU A 386 -23.51 0.12 25.61
CA LEU A 386 -23.80 -0.47 24.31
C LEU A 386 -24.49 0.51 23.36
N GLU A 387 -25.37 1.39 23.87
CA GLU A 387 -25.95 2.48 23.06
C GLU A 387 -24.89 3.48 22.61
N ILE A 388 -23.91 3.81 23.47
CA ILE A 388 -22.77 4.67 23.11
C ILE A 388 -21.91 3.98 22.05
N VAL A 389 -21.62 2.68 22.19
CA VAL A 389 -20.86 1.89 21.19
C VAL A 389 -21.60 1.85 19.85
N LYS A 390 -22.94 1.66 19.87
CA LYS A 390 -23.77 1.68 18.66
C LYS A 390 -23.71 3.05 17.97
N TYR A 391 -23.85 4.13 18.74
CA TYR A 391 -23.70 5.50 18.22
C TYR A 391 -22.29 5.74 17.65
N LEU A 392 -21.24 5.34 18.37
CA LEU A 392 -19.85 5.46 17.92
C LEU A 392 -19.67 4.78 16.55
N TYR A 393 -20.26 3.60 16.34
CA TYR A 393 -20.18 2.93 15.04
C TYR A 393 -20.97 3.68 13.94
N PHE A 394 -22.29 3.81 14.12
CA PHE A 394 -23.20 4.21 13.05
C PHE A 394 -23.16 5.71 12.75
N GLU A 395 -22.94 6.53 13.78
CA GLU A 395 -23.04 7.98 13.69
C GLU A 395 -21.70 8.68 13.64
N VAL A 396 -20.64 8.09 14.19
CA VAL A 396 -19.31 8.70 14.22
C VAL A 396 -18.37 8.04 13.21
N LEU A 397 -18.02 6.77 13.41
CA LEU A 397 -17.01 6.07 12.62
C LEU A 397 -17.42 5.96 11.13
N ARG A 398 -18.63 5.49 10.83
CA ARG A 398 -19.12 5.34 9.44
C ARG A 398 -19.24 6.64 8.67
N LYS A 399 -19.39 7.77 9.36
CA LYS A 399 -19.61 9.10 8.76
C LYS A 399 -18.37 9.97 8.76
N LEU A 400 -17.31 9.58 9.46
CA LEU A 400 -16.04 10.32 9.52
C LEU A 400 -15.40 10.40 8.13
N LYS A 401 -15.07 11.61 7.69
CA LYS A 401 -14.35 11.86 6.42
C LYS A 401 -13.02 12.53 6.75
N ILE A 402 -11.93 12.00 6.23
CA ILE A 402 -10.57 12.46 6.50
C ILE A 402 -9.93 12.73 5.15
N CYS A 403 -9.41 13.94 4.98
CA CYS A 403 -8.75 14.37 3.77
C CYS A 403 -7.29 14.70 4.06
N ASP A 404 -6.38 14.16 3.26
CA ASP A 404 -4.99 14.60 3.17
C ASP A 404 -4.79 15.35 1.85
N ASN A 405 -4.62 16.66 1.93
CA ASN A 405 -4.59 17.55 0.76
C ASN A 405 -3.21 17.62 0.08
N ALA A 406 -2.21 16.90 0.58
CA ALA A 406 -0.92 16.70 -0.07
C ALA A 406 -0.49 15.26 0.21
N CYS A 407 -1.33 14.32 -0.21
CA CYS A 407 -1.27 12.96 0.34
C CYS A 407 -0.03 12.18 -0.05
N GLY A 408 0.70 12.61 -1.08
CA GLY A 408 1.87 11.94 -1.59
C GLY A 408 1.58 10.46 -1.82
N SER A 409 2.45 9.59 -1.29
CA SER A 409 2.27 8.14 -1.32
C SER A 409 1.17 7.60 -0.40
N GLY A 410 0.36 8.46 0.25
CA GLY A 410 -0.74 8.06 1.13
C GLY A 410 -0.33 7.67 2.56
N SER A 411 0.87 8.05 3.02
CA SER A 411 1.41 7.59 4.32
C SER A 411 0.56 8.00 5.54
N PHE A 412 0.06 9.24 5.58
CA PHE A 412 -0.86 9.66 6.64
C PHE A 412 -2.20 8.93 6.56
N LEU A 413 -2.72 8.74 5.35
CA LEU A 413 -3.99 8.04 5.15
C LEU A 413 -3.93 6.58 5.59
N ILE A 414 -2.82 5.88 5.33
CA ILE A 414 -2.60 4.51 5.86
C ILE A 414 -2.52 4.53 7.39
N ALA A 415 -1.76 5.45 7.99
CA ALA A 415 -1.65 5.55 9.46
C ALA A 415 -3.00 5.82 10.13
N VAL A 416 -3.81 6.71 9.55
CA VAL A 416 -5.21 6.93 9.96
C VAL A 416 -6.03 5.66 9.78
N GLY A 417 -5.90 5.00 8.64
CA GLY A 417 -6.60 3.76 8.32
C GLY A 417 -6.36 2.67 9.38
N ASP A 418 -5.13 2.51 9.85
CA ASP A 418 -4.77 1.56 10.91
C ASP A 418 -5.42 1.89 12.27
N ILE A 419 -5.51 3.18 12.62
CA ILE A 419 -6.21 3.62 13.84
C ILE A 419 -7.71 3.29 13.73
N LEU A 420 -8.31 3.62 12.58
CA LEU A 420 -9.72 3.32 12.31
C LEU A 420 -9.98 1.81 12.31
N LEU A 421 -9.10 1.00 11.71
CA LEU A 421 -9.22 -0.46 11.69
C LEU A 421 -9.29 -1.02 13.12
N ARG A 422 -8.45 -0.52 14.04
CA ARG A 422 -8.49 -0.92 15.45
C ARG A 422 -9.80 -0.54 16.13
N LEU A 423 -10.28 0.69 15.91
CA LEU A 423 -11.53 1.19 16.48
C LEU A 423 -12.73 0.41 15.95
N TYR A 424 -12.88 0.29 14.63
CA TYR A 424 -13.91 -0.52 13.98
C TYR A 424 -13.87 -1.98 14.47
N SER A 425 -12.68 -2.58 14.54
CA SER A 425 -12.52 -3.97 15.00
C SER A 425 -12.91 -4.15 16.46
N ARG A 426 -12.66 -3.18 17.34
CA ARG A 426 -13.14 -3.30 18.72
C ARG A 426 -14.64 -3.09 18.81
N VAL A 427 -15.15 -2.03 18.20
CA VAL A 427 -16.58 -1.65 18.24
C VAL A 427 -17.47 -2.73 17.64
N LEU A 428 -17.17 -3.22 16.43
CA LEU A 428 -17.95 -4.29 15.80
C LEU A 428 -17.88 -5.61 16.58
N LYS A 429 -16.82 -5.84 17.38
CA LYS A 429 -16.70 -7.06 18.19
C LYS A 429 -17.70 -6.98 19.34
N ILE A 430 -17.71 -5.84 20.03
CA ILE A 430 -18.64 -5.55 21.12
C ILE A 430 -20.08 -5.62 20.62
N LEU A 431 -20.39 -4.98 19.48
CA LEU A 431 -21.73 -5.03 18.89
C LEU A 431 -22.15 -6.45 18.50
N GLY A 432 -21.26 -7.23 17.88
CA GLY A 432 -21.57 -8.61 17.50
C GLY A 432 -21.79 -9.54 18.69
N GLU A 433 -21.04 -9.37 19.77
CA GLU A 433 -21.15 -10.20 20.98
C GLU A 433 -22.36 -9.86 21.85
N ASN A 434 -22.86 -8.62 21.80
CA ASN A 434 -23.89 -8.13 22.73
C ASN A 434 -25.22 -7.73 22.04
N LEU A 435 -25.20 -7.43 20.75
CA LEU A 435 -26.33 -6.88 20.00
C LEU A 435 -26.53 -7.58 18.63
N SER A 436 -26.22 -8.87 18.50
CA SER A 436 -26.35 -9.62 17.24
C SER A 436 -27.79 -9.63 16.66
N GLU A 437 -28.81 -9.55 17.52
CA GLU A 437 -30.22 -9.53 17.12
C GLU A 437 -30.77 -8.11 16.87
N ASP A 438 -29.98 -7.06 17.15
CA ASP A 438 -30.36 -5.70 16.77
C ASP A 438 -30.40 -5.59 15.24
N LYS A 439 -31.48 -5.04 14.69
CA LYS A 439 -31.73 -5.01 13.25
C LYS A 439 -30.59 -4.37 12.44
N ASP A 440 -30.02 -3.27 12.92
CA ASP A 440 -28.98 -2.54 12.20
C ASP A 440 -27.64 -3.26 12.30
N VAL A 441 -27.34 -3.78 13.49
CA VAL A 441 -26.11 -4.57 13.74
C VAL A 441 -26.13 -5.85 12.93
N LYS A 442 -27.25 -6.58 12.93
CA LYS A 442 -27.44 -7.82 12.18
C LYS A 442 -27.14 -7.64 10.70
N LYS A 443 -27.64 -6.57 10.08
CA LYS A 443 -27.36 -6.25 8.67
C LYS A 443 -25.86 -6.10 8.41
N VAL A 444 -25.16 -5.40 9.30
CA VAL A 444 -23.70 -5.19 9.18
C VAL A 444 -22.94 -6.51 9.35
N LEU A 445 -23.36 -7.37 10.27
CA LEU A 445 -22.77 -8.69 10.46
C LEU A 445 -22.99 -9.58 9.22
N GLU A 446 -24.19 -9.59 8.66
CA GLU A 446 -24.51 -10.33 7.42
C GLU A 446 -23.69 -9.83 6.22
N GLU A 447 -23.48 -8.52 6.08
CA GLU A 447 -22.58 -7.95 5.06
C GLU A 447 -21.14 -8.40 5.29
N MET A 448 -20.66 -8.36 6.52
CA MET A 448 -19.30 -8.74 6.89
C MET A 448 -19.03 -10.24 6.71
N GLU A 449 -20.03 -11.10 6.90
CA GLU A 449 -19.94 -12.55 6.66
C GLU A 449 -19.75 -12.90 5.18
N ARG A 450 -20.24 -12.05 4.27
CA ARG A 450 -20.06 -12.20 2.82
C ARG A 450 -18.67 -11.82 2.35
N SER A 451 -17.94 -11.02 3.13
CA SER A 451 -16.57 -10.63 2.82
C SER A 451 -15.57 -11.75 3.16
N PRO A 452 -14.38 -11.77 2.53
CA PRO A 452 -13.32 -12.76 2.79
C PRO A 452 -12.97 -12.91 4.27
N THR A 453 -12.75 -11.79 4.94
CA THR A 453 -12.50 -11.72 6.38
C THR A 453 -13.16 -10.47 6.97
N ARG A 454 -13.31 -10.47 8.29
CA ARG A 454 -13.79 -9.30 9.03
C ARG A 454 -12.91 -8.06 8.81
N ASN A 455 -11.59 -8.21 8.86
CA ASN A 455 -10.69 -7.09 8.64
C ASN A 455 -10.77 -6.60 7.19
N TYR A 456 -10.93 -7.51 6.21
CA TYR A 456 -11.13 -7.12 4.82
C TYR A 456 -12.37 -6.23 4.67
N TYR A 457 -13.51 -6.63 5.25
CA TYR A 457 -14.73 -5.80 5.25
C TYR A 457 -14.44 -4.41 5.85
N ILE A 458 -13.83 -4.38 7.04
CA ILE A 458 -13.56 -3.12 7.75
C ILE A 458 -12.62 -2.22 6.95
N VAL A 459 -11.48 -2.75 6.46
CA VAL A 459 -10.51 -1.99 5.66
C VAL A 459 -11.16 -1.46 4.39
N ARG A 460 -11.99 -2.27 3.73
CA ARG A 460 -12.76 -1.82 2.55
C ARG A 460 -13.69 -0.65 2.90
N GLN A 461 -14.42 -0.72 4.01
CA GLN A 461 -15.28 0.39 4.45
C GLN A 461 -14.45 1.64 4.75
N ILE A 462 -13.28 1.50 5.36
CA ILE A 462 -12.38 2.61 5.69
C ILE A 462 -11.85 3.29 4.41
N ILE A 463 -11.29 2.50 3.50
CA ILE A 463 -10.73 2.99 2.24
C ILE A 463 -11.80 3.74 1.43
N VAL A 464 -13.00 3.16 1.28
CA VAL A 464 -14.04 3.72 0.41
C VAL A 464 -14.75 4.91 1.07
N ASN A 465 -15.00 4.85 2.37
CA ASN A 465 -15.89 5.82 3.02
C ASN A 465 -15.19 6.81 3.94
N ASN A 466 -13.96 6.55 4.40
CA ASN A 466 -13.32 7.41 5.38
C ASN A 466 -12.12 8.17 4.82
N LEU A 467 -11.35 7.57 3.92
CA LEU A 467 -10.07 8.12 3.46
C LEU A 467 -10.18 8.82 2.12
N TYR A 468 -9.72 10.07 2.10
CA TYR A 468 -9.68 10.93 0.92
C TYR A 468 -8.32 11.62 0.84
N GLY A 469 -7.83 11.87 -0.36
CA GLY A 469 -6.58 12.56 -0.56
C GLY A 469 -6.46 13.24 -1.91
N VAL A 470 -5.67 14.29 -1.95
CA VAL A 470 -5.34 15.02 -3.17
C VAL A 470 -3.84 15.20 -3.22
N ASP A 471 -3.25 14.99 -4.39
CA ASP A 471 -1.85 15.32 -4.64
C ASP A 471 -1.67 15.88 -6.05
N VAL A 472 -0.72 16.78 -6.23
CA VAL A 472 -0.46 17.40 -7.53
C VAL A 472 0.24 16.45 -8.49
N MET A 473 0.97 15.48 -7.96
CA MET A 473 1.75 14.52 -8.73
C MET A 473 0.89 13.29 -9.04
N GLU A 474 0.55 13.07 -10.32
CA GLU A 474 -0.23 11.91 -10.76
C GLU A 474 0.37 10.58 -10.25
N GLY A 475 1.69 10.44 -10.37
CA GLY A 475 2.40 9.26 -9.88
C GLY A 475 2.21 9.04 -8.38
N ALA A 476 2.16 10.09 -7.56
CA ALA A 476 1.97 9.96 -6.11
C ALA A 476 0.57 9.40 -5.77
N VAL A 477 -0.44 9.90 -6.47
CA VAL A 477 -1.83 9.42 -6.35
C VAL A 477 -1.94 7.94 -6.73
N GLU A 478 -1.31 7.51 -7.82
CA GLU A 478 -1.31 6.10 -8.23
C GLU A 478 -0.61 5.19 -7.20
N ILE A 479 0.45 5.68 -6.56
CA ILE A 479 1.13 4.96 -5.47
C ILE A 479 0.23 4.81 -4.25
N ALA A 480 -0.49 5.88 -3.89
CA ALA A 480 -1.44 5.83 -2.79
C ALA A 480 -2.56 4.82 -3.07
N LYS A 481 -3.09 4.77 -4.31
CA LYS A 481 -4.06 3.75 -4.75
C LYS A 481 -3.50 2.34 -4.63
N LEU A 482 -2.27 2.11 -5.13
CA LEU A 482 -1.58 0.82 -5.02
C LEU A 482 -1.44 0.36 -3.57
N ARG A 483 -1.02 1.26 -2.67
CA ARG A 483 -0.90 0.95 -1.24
C ARG A 483 -2.24 0.64 -0.59
N PHE A 484 -3.30 1.33 -0.96
CA PHE A 484 -4.66 1.02 -0.47
C PHE A 484 -5.10 -0.37 -0.90
N TRP A 485 -4.86 -0.75 -2.16
CA TRP A 485 -5.17 -2.10 -2.64
C TRP A 485 -4.31 -3.17 -1.96
N LEU A 486 -3.01 -2.93 -1.76
CA LEU A 486 -2.13 -3.84 -1.01
C LEU A 486 -2.56 -3.98 0.46
N TRP A 487 -2.96 -2.88 1.11
CA TRP A 487 -3.46 -2.90 2.47
C TRP A 487 -4.78 -3.70 2.56
N LEU A 488 -5.70 -3.51 1.63
CA LEU A 488 -6.95 -4.27 1.57
C LEU A 488 -6.69 -5.77 1.40
N ILE A 489 -5.91 -6.16 0.39
CA ILE A 489 -5.67 -7.57 0.08
C ILE A 489 -4.86 -8.27 1.17
N SER A 490 -3.99 -7.54 1.90
CA SER A 490 -3.27 -8.09 3.06
C SER A 490 -4.18 -8.58 4.19
N GLN A 491 -5.45 -8.18 4.20
CA GLN A 491 -6.43 -8.64 5.20
C GLN A 491 -7.09 -9.97 4.82
N VAL A 492 -6.79 -10.53 3.64
CA VAL A 492 -7.32 -11.80 3.17
C VAL A 492 -6.58 -12.95 3.87
N ASP A 493 -7.32 -13.89 4.45
CA ASP A 493 -6.75 -15.16 4.96
C ASP A 493 -7.01 -16.25 3.91
N PRO A 494 -5.97 -16.75 3.21
CA PRO A 494 -6.12 -17.70 2.11
C PRO A 494 -6.83 -18.98 2.54
N LYS A 495 -6.61 -19.40 3.80
CA LYS A 495 -7.24 -20.62 4.36
C LYS A 495 -8.74 -20.47 4.57
N ARG A 496 -9.26 -19.23 4.61
CA ARG A 496 -10.68 -18.93 4.88
C ARG A 496 -11.45 -18.52 3.63
N VAL A 497 -10.76 -18.43 2.49
CA VAL A 497 -11.28 -17.80 1.26
C VAL A 497 -11.42 -18.79 0.11
N GLU A 498 -11.01 -20.04 0.30
CA GLU A 498 -11.31 -21.12 -0.64
C GLU A 498 -12.83 -21.27 -0.81
N GLY A 499 -13.33 -20.93 -2.01
CA GLY A 499 -14.76 -20.92 -2.33
C GLY A 499 -15.55 -19.70 -1.83
N LYS A 500 -14.90 -18.67 -1.29
CA LYS A 500 -15.55 -17.38 -0.98
C LYS A 500 -15.24 -16.33 -2.03
N ARG A 501 -16.22 -15.47 -2.28
CA ARG A 501 -16.04 -14.31 -3.16
C ARG A 501 -15.03 -13.33 -2.55
N ILE A 502 -13.93 -13.08 -3.26
CA ILE A 502 -13.13 -11.88 -3.04
C ILE A 502 -13.85 -10.74 -3.77
N GLU A 503 -14.30 -9.74 -3.02
CA GLU A 503 -14.86 -8.52 -3.62
C GLU A 503 -13.78 -7.84 -4.45
N THR A 504 -14.17 -7.28 -5.60
CA THR A 504 -13.25 -6.54 -6.46
C THR A 504 -12.59 -5.39 -5.72
N LEU A 505 -11.39 -4.99 -6.16
CA LEU A 505 -10.72 -3.80 -5.68
C LEU A 505 -11.66 -2.60 -5.82
N PRO A 506 -11.77 -1.75 -4.79
CA PRO A 506 -12.59 -0.55 -4.90
C PRO A 506 -11.99 0.38 -5.94
N ASN A 507 -12.85 1.03 -6.74
CA ASN A 507 -12.45 2.20 -7.50
C ASN A 507 -12.15 3.34 -6.50
N LEU A 508 -10.95 3.91 -6.60
CA LEU A 508 -10.45 4.94 -5.69
C LEU A 508 -10.38 6.32 -6.34
N ASP A 509 -10.88 6.50 -7.56
CA ASP A 509 -10.71 7.74 -8.34
C ASP A 509 -11.43 8.94 -7.71
N PHE A 510 -12.45 8.70 -6.88
CA PHE A 510 -13.13 9.74 -6.09
C PHE A 510 -12.61 9.87 -4.65
N ASN A 511 -11.74 8.95 -4.23
CA ASN A 511 -11.10 9.00 -2.92
C ASN A 511 -9.73 9.69 -3.03
N LEU A 512 -8.95 9.34 -4.07
CA LEU A 512 -7.61 9.84 -4.30
C LEU A 512 -7.58 10.53 -5.67
N MET A 513 -7.32 11.83 -5.67
CA MET A 513 -7.43 12.68 -6.86
C MET A 513 -6.13 13.41 -7.17
N VAL A 514 -5.83 13.53 -8.47
CA VAL A 514 -4.77 14.41 -8.94
C VAL A 514 -5.29 15.85 -8.94
N GLY A 515 -4.59 16.76 -8.28
CA GLY A 515 -4.98 18.16 -8.23
C GLY A 515 -4.10 19.03 -7.35
N ASN A 516 -4.12 20.33 -7.60
CA ASN A 516 -3.47 21.30 -6.72
C ASN A 516 -4.42 21.74 -5.61
N SER A 517 -4.16 21.30 -4.38
CA SER A 517 -5.02 21.59 -3.22
C SER A 517 -5.01 23.05 -2.77
N LEU A 518 -4.04 23.87 -3.20
CA LEU A 518 -4.00 25.32 -2.89
C LEU A 518 -4.95 26.13 -3.78
N ILE A 519 -5.10 25.71 -5.02
CA ILE A 519 -5.98 26.34 -6.01
C ILE A 519 -7.39 25.73 -5.91
N GLY A 520 -7.48 24.54 -5.30
CA GLY A 520 -8.69 23.76 -5.18
C GLY A 520 -9.06 23.09 -6.50
N PHE A 521 -10.01 22.16 -6.42
CA PHE A 521 -10.84 21.86 -7.56
C PHE A 521 -11.55 23.18 -7.87
N VAL A 522 -11.05 23.92 -8.84
CA VAL A 522 -11.91 24.86 -9.53
C VAL A 522 -12.91 23.97 -10.25
N ASP A 523 -13.96 23.54 -9.54
CA ASP A 523 -15.12 23.06 -10.24
C ASP A 523 -15.47 24.21 -11.15
N ILE A 524 -15.41 23.98 -12.45
CA ILE A 524 -15.70 25.00 -13.44
C ILE A 524 -17.12 25.60 -13.17
N GLU A 525 -17.97 24.85 -12.44
CA GLU A 525 -19.26 25.30 -11.88
C GLU A 525 -19.14 26.31 -10.71
N ASP A 526 -18.09 26.22 -9.89
CA ASP A 526 -17.80 27.03 -8.69
C ASP A 526 -16.81 28.19 -8.96
N VAL A 527 -16.42 28.40 -10.23
CA VAL A 527 -15.77 29.65 -10.65
C VAL A 527 -16.79 30.78 -10.50
N GLU A 528 -16.92 31.34 -9.30
CA GLU A 528 -17.42 32.70 -9.18
C GLU A 528 -16.38 33.61 -9.84
N PHE A 529 -16.72 34.16 -11.00
CA PHE A 529 -15.87 34.99 -11.86
C PHE A 529 -15.37 36.29 -11.22
N ASP A 530 -15.62 36.51 -9.92
CA ASP A 530 -15.40 37.77 -9.22
C ASP A 530 -14.50 37.71 -7.97
N PHE A 531 -13.97 36.55 -7.54
CA PHE A 531 -13.23 36.50 -6.27
C PHE A 531 -11.81 35.92 -6.34
N ILE A 532 -10.88 36.73 -6.84
CA ILE A 532 -9.47 36.69 -6.43
C ILE A 532 -9.06 38.08 -5.95
N GLY A 533 -9.16 38.32 -4.64
CA GLY A 533 -8.46 39.42 -3.97
C GLY A 533 -8.86 40.85 -4.35
N GLY A 534 -10.10 41.09 -4.80
CA GLY A 534 -10.69 42.43 -4.88
C GLY A 534 -10.09 43.42 -5.89
N GLN A 535 -9.12 43.02 -6.73
CA GLN A 535 -8.54 43.89 -7.77
C GLN A 535 -8.25 43.22 -9.12
N ILE A 536 -8.44 41.90 -9.27
CA ILE A 536 -8.11 41.20 -10.53
C ILE A 536 -9.28 40.29 -10.94
N THR A 537 -9.84 40.51 -12.13
CA THR A 537 -10.88 39.65 -12.73
C THR A 537 -10.23 38.55 -13.58
N LEU A 538 -10.88 37.38 -13.72
CA LEU A 538 -10.37 36.29 -14.55
C LEU A 538 -10.22 36.69 -16.03
N ASP A 539 -11.07 37.59 -16.51
CA ASP A 539 -10.99 38.15 -17.86
C ASP A 539 -9.66 38.89 -18.08
N SER A 540 -9.17 39.59 -17.05
CA SER A 540 -7.85 40.26 -17.09
C SER A 540 -6.66 39.31 -17.01
N LEU A 541 -6.85 38.09 -16.50
CA LEU A 541 -5.79 37.08 -16.32
C LEU A 541 -5.67 36.10 -17.49
N PHE A 542 -6.81 35.68 -18.06
CA PHE A 542 -6.88 34.58 -19.02
C PHE A 542 -7.36 35.00 -20.42
N GLY A 543 -7.96 36.20 -20.54
CA GLY A 543 -8.58 36.71 -21.76
C GLY A 543 -10.00 36.17 -22.00
N ASP A 544 -10.88 37.03 -22.52
CA ASP A 544 -12.33 36.78 -22.68
C ASP A 544 -12.66 35.44 -23.34
N SER A 545 -11.93 35.06 -24.39
CA SER A 545 -12.18 33.83 -25.15
C SER A 545 -11.92 32.55 -24.35
N LYS A 546 -10.95 32.57 -23.43
CA LYS A 546 -10.63 31.42 -22.58
C LYS A 546 -11.59 31.30 -21.40
N VAL A 547 -12.02 32.44 -20.87
CA VAL A 547 -13.07 32.50 -19.84
C VAL A 547 -14.40 32.00 -20.40
N GLU A 548 -14.77 32.41 -21.60
CA GLU A 548 -16.00 31.95 -22.27
C GLU A 548 -15.96 30.45 -22.59
N TRP A 549 -14.81 29.93 -23.00
CA TRP A 549 -14.59 28.49 -23.17
C TRP A 549 -14.80 27.71 -21.85
N LEU A 550 -14.23 28.16 -20.73
CA LEU A 550 -14.44 27.52 -19.43
C LEU A 550 -15.91 27.57 -18.99
N LYS A 551 -16.61 28.68 -19.24
CA LYS A 551 -18.06 28.82 -18.97
C LYS A 551 -18.90 27.82 -19.78
N ASP A 552 -18.59 27.64 -21.07
CA ASP A 552 -19.26 26.65 -21.93
C ASP A 552 -19.04 25.23 -21.41
N LEU A 553 -17.81 24.92 -20.98
CA LEU A 553 -17.44 23.64 -20.40
C LEU A 553 -18.22 23.35 -19.09
N ALA A 554 -18.43 24.38 -18.26
CA ALA A 554 -19.28 24.32 -17.05
C ALA A 554 -20.70 23.93 -17.36
N LYS A 555 -21.23 24.53 -18.43
CA LYS A 555 -22.60 24.35 -18.86
C LYS A 555 -22.80 22.94 -19.41
N LYS A 556 -21.90 22.48 -20.28
CA LYS A 556 -21.90 21.10 -20.81
C LYS A 556 -21.84 20.05 -19.70
N LYS A 557 -21.01 20.27 -18.66
CA LYS A 557 -20.94 19.38 -17.48
C LYS A 557 -22.26 19.31 -16.72
N ARG A 558 -22.92 20.46 -16.51
CA ARG A 558 -24.24 20.52 -15.86
C ARG A 558 -25.34 19.85 -16.67
N GLU A 559 -25.37 20.07 -17.98
CA GLU A 559 -26.31 19.42 -18.89
C GLU A 559 -26.10 17.90 -18.92
N PHE A 560 -24.84 17.46 -18.94
CA PHE A 560 -24.48 16.04 -18.90
C PHE A 560 -24.99 15.32 -17.65
N LYS A 561 -24.93 15.97 -16.47
CA LYS A 561 -25.48 15.41 -15.20
C LYS A 561 -26.98 15.13 -15.26
N THR A 562 -27.70 15.69 -16.24
CA THR A 562 -29.16 15.53 -16.41
C THR A 562 -29.57 14.58 -17.53
N LEU A 563 -28.61 14.00 -18.27
CA LEU A 563 -28.89 13.12 -19.41
C LEU A 563 -29.25 11.67 -18.99
N PRO A 564 -30.14 10.98 -19.73
CA PRO A 564 -30.42 9.56 -19.53
C PRO A 564 -29.19 8.66 -19.82
N SER A 565 -29.04 7.57 -19.05
CA SER A 565 -27.81 6.75 -18.99
C SER A 565 -27.31 6.15 -20.31
N HIS A 566 -28.17 5.99 -21.32
CA HIS A 566 -27.81 5.38 -22.60
C HIS A 566 -27.23 6.38 -23.61
N GLU A 567 -27.54 7.67 -23.49
CA GLU A 567 -26.97 8.75 -24.32
C GLU A 567 -25.68 9.31 -23.72
N ALA A 568 -25.49 9.16 -22.41
CA ALA A 568 -24.35 9.69 -21.67
C ALA A 568 -23.01 9.01 -22.01
N VAL A 569 -22.99 7.74 -22.43
CA VAL A 569 -21.74 6.96 -22.53
C VAL A 569 -20.75 7.54 -23.56
N LYS A 570 -21.22 7.90 -24.77
CA LYS A 570 -20.35 8.50 -25.81
C LYS A 570 -19.99 9.96 -25.54
N LEU A 571 -20.87 10.71 -24.87
CA LEU A 571 -20.63 12.10 -24.49
C LEU A 571 -19.67 12.22 -23.29
N LYS A 572 -19.63 11.21 -22.41
CA LYS A 572 -18.80 11.18 -21.19
C LYS A 572 -17.32 11.30 -21.50
N GLU A 573 -16.82 10.54 -22.47
CA GLU A 573 -15.40 10.53 -22.81
C GLU A 573 -14.94 11.83 -23.47
N SER A 574 -15.78 12.42 -24.31
CA SER A 574 -15.48 13.71 -24.95
C SER A 574 -15.49 14.84 -23.92
N LEU A 575 -16.51 14.88 -23.07
CA LEU A 575 -16.64 15.88 -22.01
C LEU A 575 -15.54 15.74 -20.95
N ASN A 576 -15.17 14.52 -20.55
CA ASN A 576 -14.06 14.30 -19.62
C ASN A 576 -12.74 14.79 -20.20
N ARG A 577 -12.48 14.54 -21.49
CA ARG A 577 -11.29 15.07 -22.18
C ARG A 577 -11.28 16.61 -22.23
N GLU A 578 -12.43 17.24 -22.47
CA GLU A 578 -12.55 18.70 -22.42
C GLU A 578 -12.37 19.25 -21.00
N LEU A 579 -12.93 18.58 -19.99
CA LEU A 579 -12.79 18.96 -18.58
C LEU A 579 -11.33 18.87 -18.13
N GLU A 580 -10.61 17.85 -18.58
CA GLU A 580 -9.20 17.68 -18.27
C GLU A 580 -8.34 18.79 -18.89
N LYS A 581 -8.58 19.13 -20.16
CA LYS A 581 -7.93 20.31 -20.79
C LYS A 581 -8.23 21.61 -20.05
N GLY A 582 -9.46 21.78 -19.58
CA GLY A 582 -9.85 22.93 -18.76
C GLY A 582 -9.06 23.00 -17.46
N ARG A 583 -8.89 21.85 -16.79
CA ARG A 583 -8.08 21.72 -15.57
C ARG A 583 -6.61 21.99 -15.83
N GLU A 584 -6.02 21.38 -16.84
CA GLU A 584 -4.62 21.60 -17.24
C GLU A 584 -4.36 23.09 -17.50
N PHE A 585 -5.23 23.76 -18.25
CA PHE A 585 -5.13 25.19 -18.53
C PHE A 585 -5.19 26.03 -17.25
N LEU A 586 -6.17 25.77 -16.38
CA LEU A 586 -6.28 26.49 -15.10
C LEU A 586 -5.07 26.24 -14.22
N ASN A 587 -4.64 24.98 -14.10
CA ASN A 587 -3.46 24.58 -13.34
C ASN A 587 -2.21 25.31 -13.85
N GLU A 588 -1.93 25.28 -15.16
CA GLU A 588 -0.78 25.97 -15.77
C GLU A 588 -0.80 27.48 -15.47
N LYS A 589 -1.97 28.11 -15.61
CA LYS A 589 -2.12 29.55 -15.40
C LYS A 589 -1.94 29.94 -13.95
N PHE A 590 -2.59 29.25 -13.02
CA PHE A 590 -2.41 29.53 -11.60
C PHE A 590 -1.00 29.17 -11.12
N TYR A 591 -0.36 28.14 -11.69
CA TYR A 591 1.06 27.86 -11.44
C TYR A 591 1.98 29.01 -11.86
N SER A 592 1.67 29.68 -12.97
CA SER A 592 2.46 30.84 -13.43
C SER A 592 2.27 32.10 -12.60
N MET A 593 1.26 32.13 -11.72
CA MET A 593 0.94 33.26 -10.83
C MET A 593 1.55 33.12 -9.42
N LEU A 594 2.02 31.92 -9.06
CA LEU A 594 2.81 31.64 -7.86
C LEU A 594 4.30 31.83 -8.16
#